data_AF-A0A7J0BPV6-F1
#
_entry.id   AF-A0A7J0BPV6-F1
#
_cell.length_a   1.000
_cell.length_b   1.000
_cell.length_c   1.000
_cell.angle_alpha   90.00
_cell.angle_beta   90.00
_cell.angle_gamma   90.00
#
_symmetry.space_group_name_H-M   'P 1'
#
loop_
_entity.id
_entity.type
_entity.pdbx_description
1 polymer ?
#
loop_
_entity_poly.entity_id
_entity_poly.type
_entity_poly.pdbx_seq_one_letter_code
_entity_poly.pdbx_strand_id
1 'polypeptide(L)' 'MAVTRKTGPAVTRNRIKRVIREFFRLNQHEICGSLDIAVVPKRSMDPDRVNLKSVSQELLPLLRTICENSTPKSGSEAS' A
#
# COMPACT_ATOMS: atom_id res chain seq x y z
N MET A 1 0.42 -6.23 -9.55
CA MET A 1 -0.40 -6.28 -8.32
C MET A 1 -1.35 -7.46 -8.36
N ALA A 2 -0.98 -8.55 -7.69
CA ALA A 2 -1.84 -9.71 -7.49
C ALA A 2 -2.78 -9.46 -6.30
N VAL A 3 -4.09 -9.63 -6.49
CA VAL A 3 -5.09 -9.52 -5.41
C VAL A 3 -5.58 -10.93 -5.14
N THR A 4 -5.15 -11.53 -4.05
CA THR A 4 -5.52 -12.90 -3.70
C THR A 4 -6.99 -12.95 -3.27
N ARG A 5 -7.68 -13.99 -3.76
CA ARG A 5 -9.14 -14.13 -3.74
C ARG A 5 -9.64 -14.48 -2.33
N LYS A 6 -10.42 -13.59 -1.72
CA LYS A 6 -11.48 -13.95 -0.77
C LYS A 6 -12.77 -13.20 -1.17
N THR A 7 -13.53 -13.88 -2.04
CA THR A 7 -14.93 -13.72 -2.49
C THR A 7 -15.62 -12.36 -2.31
N GLY A 8 -15.84 -11.67 -3.45
CA GLY A 8 -16.67 -10.47 -3.62
C GLY A 8 -16.78 -10.10 -5.12
N PRO A 9 -17.70 -9.18 -5.52
CA PRO A 9 -17.93 -8.84 -6.93
C PRO A 9 -16.67 -8.40 -7.67
N ALA A 10 -16.49 -8.87 -8.90
CA ALA A 10 -15.28 -8.59 -9.69
C ALA A 10 -15.07 -7.09 -9.97
N VAL A 11 -16.16 -6.34 -10.15
CA VAL A 11 -16.17 -4.90 -10.41
C VAL A 11 -15.61 -4.13 -9.21
N THR A 12 -16.08 -4.47 -8.01
CA THR A 12 -15.60 -3.90 -6.75
C THR A 12 -14.11 -4.14 -6.55
N ARG A 13 -13.63 -5.36 -6.81
CA ARG A 13 -12.20 -5.69 -6.76
C ARG A 13 -11.38 -4.88 -7.77
N ASN A 14 -11.88 -4.69 -8.98
CA ASN A 14 -11.21 -3.89 -10.00
C ASN A 14 -11.14 -2.41 -9.61
N ARG A 15 -12.19 -1.88 -8.96
CA ARG A 15 -12.18 -0.52 -8.39
C ARG A 15 -11.13 -0.39 -7.29
N ILE A 16 -11.10 -1.31 -6.32
CA ILE A 16 -10.10 -1.31 -5.23
C ILE A 16 -8.67 -1.38 -5.81
N LYS A 17 -8.43 -2.30 -6.76
CA LYS A 17 -7.15 -2.37 -7.50
C LYS A 17 -6.79 -1.07 -8.20
N ARG A 18 -7.78 -0.35 -8.75
CA ARG A 18 -7.55 0.90 -9.46
C ARG A 18 -7.15 2.00 -8.48
N VAL A 19 -7.88 2.15 -7.38
CA VAL A 19 -7.57 3.11 -6.31
C VAL A 19 -6.18 2.86 -5.74
N ILE A 20 -5.85 1.61 -5.41
CA ILE A 20 -4.54 1.24 -4.87
C ILE A 20 -3.42 1.54 -5.89
N ARG A 21 -3.60 1.17 -7.17
CA ARG A 21 -2.61 1.50 -8.21
C ARG A 21 -2.41 3.00 -8.36
N GLU A 22 -3.49 3.77 -8.29
CA GLU A 22 -3.44 5.23 -8.40
C GLU A 22 -2.73 5.86 -7.21
N PHE A 23 -3.00 5.36 -5.99
CA PHE A 23 -2.26 5.72 -4.80
C PHE A 23 -0.75 5.49 -4.97
N PHE A 24 -0.34 4.30 -5.39
CA PHE A 24 1.08 4.00 -5.59
C PHE A 24 1.70 4.81 -6.73
N ARG A 25 0.96 5.06 -7.81
CA ARG A 25 1.43 5.92 -8.91
C ARG A 25 1.68 7.36 -8.46
N LEU A 26 0.83 7.91 -7.59
CA LEU A 26 0.97 9.27 -7.06
C LEU A 26 2.08 9.35 -5.99
N ASN A 27 2.20 8.34 -5.14
CA ASN A 27 3.15 8.31 -4.03
C ASN A 27 4.45 7.56 -4.37
N GLN A 28 4.75 7.35 -5.65
CA GLN A 28 5.97 6.67 -6.09
C GLN A 28 7.26 7.29 -5.54
N HIS A 29 7.22 8.60 -5.24
CA HIS A 29 8.33 9.35 -4.64
C HIS A 29 8.56 9.02 -3.16
N GLU A 30 7.52 8.56 -2.44
CA GLU A 30 7.61 8.13 -1.04
C GLU A 30 7.97 6.63 -0.92
N ILE A 31 7.93 5.88 -2.03
CA ILE A 31 8.27 4.45 -2.03
C ILE A 31 9.79 4.32 -2.14
N CYS A 32 10.42 3.83 -1.06
CA CYS A 32 11.85 3.60 -1.03
C CYS A 32 12.21 2.23 -1.63
N GLY A 33 12.82 2.25 -2.81
CA GLY A 33 13.38 1.05 -3.45
C GLY A 33 12.37 0.12 -4.13
N SER A 34 12.79 -1.11 -4.39
CA SER A 34 11.95 -2.15 -5.01
C SER A 34 11.14 -2.88 -3.94
N LEU A 35 9.87 -2.48 -3.75
CA LEU A 35 8.97 -3.08 -2.76
C LEU A 35 7.85 -3.88 -3.43
N ASP A 36 7.73 -5.15 -3.06
CA ASP A 36 6.61 -6.01 -3.47
C ASP A 36 5.45 -5.92 -2.47
N ILE A 37 4.40 -5.19 -2.84
CA ILE A 37 3.25 -4.95 -1.96
C ILE A 37 2.05 -5.80 -2.40
N ALA A 38 1.63 -6.72 -1.54
CA ALA A 38 0.41 -7.51 -1.70
C ALA A 38 -0.70 -6.96 -0.79
N VAL A 39 -1.76 -6.41 -1.40
CA VAL A 39 -2.92 -5.89 -0.64
C VAL A 39 -4.02 -6.94 -0.61
N VAL A 40 -4.39 -7.36 0.60
CA VAL A 40 -5.49 -8.32 0.84
C VAL A 40 -6.67 -7.56 1.47
N PRO A 41 -7.79 -7.38 0.75
CA PRO A 41 -8.97 -6.73 1.34
C PRO A 41 -9.54 -7.59 2.48
N LYS A 42 -9.85 -6.97 3.62
CA LYS A 42 -10.58 -7.61 4.72
C LYS A 42 -12.05 -7.82 4.32
N ARG A 43 -12.64 -8.96 4.70
CA ARG A 43 -14.04 -9.32 4.38
C ARG A 43 -15.08 -8.31 4.90
N SER A 44 -14.78 -7.61 6.00
CA SER A 44 -15.66 -6.62 6.62
C SER A 44 -15.51 -5.21 6.03
N MET A 45 -14.70 -5.03 4.98
CA MET A 45 -14.51 -3.73 4.36
C MET A 45 -15.68 -3.39 3.46
N ASP A 46 -16.32 -2.27 3.75
CA ASP A 46 -17.31 -1.68 2.87
C ASP A 46 -16.61 -1.13 1.62
N PRO A 47 -16.92 -1.66 0.42
CA PRO A 47 -16.24 -1.27 -0.79
C PRO A 47 -16.50 0.17 -1.21
N ASP A 48 -17.67 0.74 -0.90
CA ASP A 48 -18.01 2.11 -1.28
C ASP A 48 -17.17 3.12 -0.50
N ARG A 49 -16.77 2.74 0.72
CA ARG A 49 -15.86 3.52 1.57
C ARG A 49 -14.41 3.49 1.12
N VAL A 50 -14.02 2.54 0.26
CA VAL A 50 -12.66 2.50 -0.30
C VAL A 50 -12.50 3.57 -1.38
N ASN A 51 -11.87 4.68 -1.01
CA ASN A 51 -11.51 5.78 -1.91
C ASN A 51 -10.04 6.15 -1.75
N LEU A 52 -9.52 6.95 -2.70
CA LEU A 52 -8.11 7.36 -2.69
C LEU A 52 -7.71 8.03 -1.39
N LYS A 53 -8.59 8.88 -0.81
CA LYS A 53 -8.31 9.61 0.43
C LYS A 53 -8.15 8.67 1.63
N SER A 54 -9.08 7.73 1.82
CA SER A 54 -9.02 6.74 2.92
C SER A 54 -7.78 5.88 2.79
N VAL A 55 -7.50 5.38 1.57
CA VAL A 55 -6.31 4.59 1.29
C VAL A 55 -5.05 5.39 1.58
N SER A 56 -4.97 6.66 1.15
CA SER A 56 -3.81 7.50 1.44
C SER A 56 -3.59 7.73 2.93
N GLN A 57 -4.65 8.00 3.69
CA GLN A 57 -4.51 8.22 5.14
C GLN A 57 -4.01 6.98 5.88
N GLU A 58 -4.38 5.78 5.41
CA GLU A 58 -3.98 4.52 6.04
C GLU A 58 -2.61 4.01 5.54
N LEU A 59 -2.35 4.06 4.23
CA LEU A 59 -1.14 3.47 3.63
C LEU A 59 0.07 4.39 3.65
N LEU A 60 -0.11 5.71 3.55
CA LEU A 60 1.02 6.65 3.53
C LEU A 60 1.91 6.55 4.78
N PRO A 61 1.37 6.56 6.02
CA PRO A 61 2.21 6.39 7.20
C PRO A 61 2.92 5.03 7.21
N LEU A 62 2.27 3.96 6.73
CA LEU A 62 2.88 2.64 6.64
C LEU A 62 4.06 2.62 5.66
N LEU A 63 3.97 3.30 4.52
CA LEU A 63 5.07 3.41 3.57
C LEU A 63 6.29 4.09 4.17
N ARG A 64 6.08 5.19 4.92
CA ARG A 64 7.16 5.90 5.62
C ARG A 64 7.82 5.01 6.66
N THR A 65 7.03 4.34 7.49
CA THR A 65 7.55 3.40 8.49
C THR A 65 8.31 2.25 7.83
N ILE A 66 7.85 1.71 6.70
CA ILE A 66 8.60 0.67 5.97
C ILE A 66 9.90 1.24 5.45
N CYS A 67 9.91 2.43 4.83
CA CYS A 67 11.14 3.06 4.34
C CYS A 67 12.17 3.30 5.46
N GLU A 68 11.73 3.82 6.61
CA GLU A 68 12.57 4.04 7.80
C GLU A 68 13.18 2.72 8.32
N ASN A 69 12.42 1.63 8.30
CA ASN A 69 12.93 0.32 8.73
C ASN A 69 13.73 -0.43 7.64
N SER A 70 13.62 -0.01 6.37
CA SER A 70 14.28 -0.64 5.22
C SER A 70 15.66 -0.05 4.96
N THR A 71 16.01 1.10 5.55
CA THR A 71 17.41 1.52 5.60
C THR A 71 18.13 0.54 6.53
N PRO A 72 19.04 -0.33 6.04
CA PRO A 72 19.97 -0.95 6.95
C PRO A 72 20.70 0.18 7.65
N LYS A 73 20.76 0.15 8.99
CA LYS A 73 21.80 0.88 9.73
C LYS A 73 23.16 0.39 9.20
N SER A 74 23.64 0.97 8.10
CA SER A 74 25.05 1.02 7.80
C SER A 74 25.66 1.89 8.89
N GLY A 75 26.26 1.24 9.88
CA GLY A 75 26.85 1.89 11.05
C GLY A 75 28.00 2.84 10.72
N SER A 76 28.26 3.78 11.64
CA SER A 76 29.57 4.35 11.93
C SER A 76 29.46 5.29 13.13
N GLU A 77 29.64 4.75 14.34
CA GLU A 77 30.38 5.48 15.38
C GLU A 77 31.55 4.56 15.75
N ALA A 78 32.61 4.68 14.95
CA ALA A 78 33.95 4.35 15.36
C ALA A 78 34.68 5.69 15.51
N SER A 79 35.05 6.05 16.73
CA SER A 79 36.24 6.83 17.13
C SER A 79 36.31 6.86 18.65
#